data_AF-A0AAD5PDH4-F1
#
_entry.id   AF-A0AAD5PDH4-F1
#
_cell.length_a   1.000
_cell.length_b   1.000
_cell.length_c   1.000
_cell.angle_alpha   90.00
_cell.angle_beta   90.00
_cell.angle_gamma   90.00
#
_symmetry.space_group_name_H-M   'P 1'
#
loop_
_entity.id
_entity.type
_entity.pdbx_description
1 polymer ?
#
loop_
_entity_poly.entity_id
_entity_poly.type
_entity_poly.pdbx_seq_one_letter_code
_entity_poly.pdbx_strand_id
1 'polypeptide(L)'
;LLARSLSIQGRGLIANSLLLSKVWNCIRILPITKTYLRQLHSIIYKFVTRKAFPPVSFATCTGSRKEGELAVLDPLVQHPALQLRWVLPLLEAASTEESNSFIFTFIHHCLQLYSQASSPLYPILFSEHLTLPLTSLSSLKSLFYCIGSLKLSPA
;
A
#
# COMPACT_ATOMS: atom_id res chain seq x y z
N LEU A 1 13.79 -33.43 19.16
CA LEU A 1 13.67 -32.39 18.11
C LEU A 1 13.78 -31.02 18.76
N LEU A 2 14.98 -30.44 18.81
CA LEU A 2 15.23 -29.10 19.35
C LEU A 2 14.45 -28.08 18.50
N ALA A 3 13.32 -27.60 19.01
CA ALA A 3 12.56 -26.55 18.36
C ALA A 3 13.43 -25.28 18.35
N ARG A 4 14.00 -24.93 17.19
CA ARG A 4 14.71 -23.66 16.98
C ARG A 4 13.72 -22.52 17.26
N SER A 5 13.79 -21.93 18.45
CA SER A 5 13.05 -20.72 18.77
C SER A 5 13.64 -19.56 17.97
N LEU A 6 12.93 -19.11 16.94
CA LEU A 6 13.29 -17.92 16.18
C LEU A 6 13.34 -16.70 17.10
N SER A 7 14.36 -15.86 16.96
CA SER A 7 14.42 -14.56 17.63
C SER A 7 13.28 -13.66 17.14
N ILE A 8 12.95 -12.62 17.91
CA ILE A 8 11.90 -11.66 17.54
C ILE A 8 12.23 -10.98 16.20
N GLN A 9 13.50 -10.63 15.98
CA GLN A 9 14.00 -10.09 14.71
C GLN A 9 13.89 -11.10 13.57
N GLY A 10 14.23 -12.38 13.81
CA GLY A 10 14.08 -13.43 12.80
C GLY A 10 12.62 -13.62 12.37
N ARG A 11 11.67 -13.51 13.30
CA ARG A 11 10.23 -13.53 12.99
C ARG A 11 9.79 -12.29 12.21
N GLY A 12 10.29 -11.11 12.56
CA GLY A 12 10.04 -9.88 11.79
C GLY A 12 10.52 -10.00 10.35
N LEU A 13 11.72 -10.55 10.13
CA LEU A 13 12.27 -10.77 8.80
C LEU A 13 11.43 -11.77 7.99
N ILE A 14 11.04 -12.90 8.58
CA ILE A 14 10.17 -13.89 7.93
C ILE A 14 8.82 -13.25 7.56
N ALA A 15 8.23 -12.48 8.47
CA ALA A 15 6.96 -11.79 8.21
C ALA A 15 7.07 -10.85 7.00
N ASN A 16 8.11 -10.02 6.95
CA ASN A 16 8.36 -9.12 5.82
C ASN A 16 8.58 -9.89 4.52
N SER A 17 9.38 -10.96 4.53
CA SER A 17 9.62 -11.80 3.35
C SER A 17 8.33 -12.44 2.82
N LEU A 18 7.48 -12.97 3.69
CA LEU A 18 6.18 -13.55 3.30
C LEU A 18 5.21 -12.48 2.79
N LEU A 19 5.19 -11.32 3.46
CA LEU A 19 4.37 -10.19 3.04
C LEU A 19 4.75 -9.74 1.64
N LEU A 20 6.04 -9.50 1.37
CA LEU A 20 6.54 -9.00 0.09
C LEU A 20 6.42 -10.03 -1.05
N SER A 21 6.65 -11.31 -0.77
CA SER A 21 6.68 -12.36 -1.81
C SER A 21 5.31 -12.93 -2.16
N LYS A 22 4.44 -13.16 -1.17
CA LYS A 22 3.15 -13.86 -1.36
C LYS A 22 1.98 -12.90 -1.26
N VAL A 23 1.83 -12.25 -0.12
CA VAL A 23 0.65 -11.44 0.16
C VAL A 23 0.60 -10.24 -0.78
N TRP A 24 1.74 -9.56 -0.98
CA TRP A 24 1.81 -8.39 -1.83
C TRP A 24 1.56 -8.73 -3.31
N ASN A 25 1.90 -9.95 -3.75
CA ASN A 25 1.54 -10.40 -5.09
C ASN A 25 0.01 -10.53 -5.25
N CYS A 26 -0.67 -11.10 -4.24
CA CYS A 26 -2.13 -11.21 -4.24
C CYS A 26 -2.82 -9.85 -4.13
N ILE A 27 -2.31 -8.95 -3.28
CA ILE A 27 -2.90 -7.62 -3.06
C ILE A 27 -2.85 -6.73 -4.31
N ARG A 28 -1.87 -6.94 -5.20
CA ARG A 28 -1.83 -6.24 -6.49
C ARG A 28 -3.00 -6.59 -7.40
N ILE A 29 -3.39 -7.85 -7.41
CA ILE A 29 -4.33 -8.40 -8.39
C ILE A 29 -5.77 -8.26 -7.88
N LEU A 30 -5.97 -8.33 -6.57
CA LEU A 30 -7.30 -8.40 -5.96
C LEU A 30 -7.67 -7.07 -5.29
N PRO A 31 -8.92 -6.58 -5.48
CA PRO A 31 -9.43 -5.47 -4.70
C PRO A 31 -9.63 -5.92 -3.25
N ILE A 32 -8.74 -5.47 -2.37
CA ILE A 32 -8.72 -5.91 -0.97
C ILE A 32 -9.41 -4.90 -0.06
N THR A 33 -10.22 -5.43 0.86
CA THR A 33 -10.94 -4.65 1.85
C THR A 33 -10.06 -4.29 3.04
N LYS A 34 -10.35 -3.15 3.69
CA LYS A 34 -9.65 -2.74 4.92
C LYS A 34 -9.80 -3.74 6.07
N THR A 35 -10.88 -4.54 6.07
CA THR A 35 -11.08 -5.62 7.06
C THR A 35 -10.04 -6.71 6.89
N TYR A 36 -9.74 -7.12 5.66
CA TYR A 36 -8.69 -8.10 5.37
C TYR A 36 -7.30 -7.59 5.77
N LEU A 37 -6.97 -6.33 5.47
CA LEU A 37 -5.69 -5.75 5.90
C LEU A 37 -5.55 -5.70 7.43
N ARG A 38 -6.63 -5.40 8.16
CA ARG A 38 -6.64 -5.45 9.63
C ARG A 38 -6.42 -6.86 10.17
N GLN A 39 -7.01 -7.87 9.54
CA GLN A 39 -6.77 -9.28 9.90
C GLN A 39 -5.31 -9.64 9.66
N LEU A 40 -4.76 -9.25 8.51
CA LEU A 40 -3.36 -9.49 8.16
C LEU A 40 -2.40 -8.84 9.16
N HIS A 41 -2.63 -7.57 9.51
CA HIS A 41 -1.89 -6.86 10.56
C HIS A 41 -1.97 -7.66 11.88
N SER A 42 -3.14 -8.09 12.33
CA SER A 42 -3.28 -8.89 13.55
C SER A 42 -2.47 -10.19 13.51
N ILE A 43 -2.46 -10.90 12.38
CA ILE A 43 -1.71 -12.13 12.18
C ILE A 43 -0.20 -11.86 12.29
N ILE A 44 0.29 -10.83 11.59
CA ILE A 44 1.70 -10.44 11.61
C ILE A 44 2.12 -10.07 13.04
N TYR A 45 1.33 -9.25 13.72
CA TYR A 45 1.60 -8.87 15.11
C TYR A 45 1.69 -10.07 16.03
N LYS A 46 0.70 -10.97 16.00
CA LYS A 46 0.68 -12.20 16.82
C LYS A 46 1.86 -13.11 16.51
N PHE A 47 2.28 -13.19 15.25
CA PHE A 47 3.42 -14.00 14.85
C PHE A 47 4.74 -13.42 15.38
N VAL A 48 4.97 -12.12 15.22
CA VAL A 48 6.20 -11.45 15.64
C VAL A 48 6.32 -11.42 17.17
N THR A 49 5.24 -11.06 17.87
CA THR A 49 5.20 -10.98 19.34
C THR A 49 4.97 -12.33 20.04
N ARG A 50 4.93 -13.44 19.29
CA ARG A 50 4.78 -14.78 19.86
C ARG A 50 5.87 -15.04 20.90
N LYS A 51 5.47 -15.24 22.16
CA LYS A 51 6.38 -15.44 23.31
C LYS A 51 7.32 -14.25 23.59
N ALA A 52 6.96 -13.05 23.15
CA ALA A 52 7.65 -11.83 23.57
C ALA A 52 7.13 -11.43 24.97
N PHE A 53 8.05 -11.19 25.90
CA PHE A 53 7.75 -10.62 27.20
C PHE A 53 8.84 -9.59 27.53
N PRO A 54 8.48 -8.34 27.88
CA PRO A 54 7.12 -7.79 27.98
C PRO A 54 6.41 -7.66 26.61
N PRO A 55 5.07 -7.50 26.59
CA PRO A 55 4.31 -7.28 25.36
C PRO A 55 4.79 -5.99 24.68
N VAL A 56 5.22 -6.10 23.43
CA VAL A 56 5.74 -5.00 22.62
C VAL A 56 4.61 -4.44 21.76
N SER A 57 4.46 -3.12 21.70
CA SER A 57 3.45 -2.51 20.84
C SER A 57 3.76 -2.78 19.35
N PHE A 58 2.73 -2.79 18.48
CA PHE A 58 2.98 -2.91 17.05
C PHE A 58 3.79 -1.73 16.49
N ALA A 59 3.59 -0.52 17.03
CA ALA A 59 4.36 0.67 16.65
C ALA A 59 5.87 0.45 16.83
N THR A 60 6.28 -0.13 17.96
CA THR A 60 7.67 -0.50 18.25
C THR A 60 8.18 -1.65 17.37
N CYS A 61 7.28 -2.47 16.82
CA CYS A 61 7.65 -3.49 15.84
C CYS A 61 7.87 -2.88 14.45
N THR A 62 7.21 -1.77 14.12
CA THR A 62 7.19 -1.17 12.79
C THR A 62 8.22 -0.09 12.55
N GLY A 63 8.78 0.54 13.57
CA GLY A 63 9.68 1.68 13.34
C GLY A 63 11.10 1.26 12.95
N SER A 64 11.99 2.25 13.00
CA SER A 64 13.19 2.26 12.15
C SER A 64 14.25 1.27 12.62
N ARG A 65 14.86 0.54 11.68
CA ARG A 65 16.03 -0.30 11.97
C ARG A 65 17.20 0.50 12.58
N LYS A 66 17.29 1.79 12.28
CA LYS A 66 18.33 2.68 12.81
C LYS A 66 18.20 2.89 14.32
N GLU A 67 17.01 2.70 14.87
CA GLU A 67 16.70 2.83 16.31
C GLU A 67 16.68 1.46 17.02
N GLY A 68 17.08 0.39 16.33
CA GLY A 68 17.07 -0.98 16.90
C GLY A 68 15.71 -1.68 16.86
N GLU A 69 14.72 -1.06 16.22
CA GLU A 69 13.38 -1.62 16.05
C GLU A 69 13.30 -2.67 14.93
N LEU A 70 12.22 -3.46 14.92
CA LEU A 70 12.13 -4.63 14.05
C LEU A 70 11.85 -4.30 12.57
N ALA A 71 11.40 -3.08 12.26
CA ALA A 71 11.00 -2.63 10.93
C ALA A 71 10.07 -3.63 10.21
N VAL A 72 9.09 -4.16 10.94
CA VAL A 72 8.01 -4.95 10.37
C VAL A 72 7.13 -4.05 9.53
N LEU A 73 6.76 -4.49 8.33
CA LEU A 73 5.92 -3.71 7.44
C LEU A 73 4.46 -3.72 7.94
N ASP A 74 3.87 -2.54 8.16
CA ASP A 74 2.44 -2.40 8.40
C ASP A 74 1.66 -2.48 7.08
N PRO A 75 0.82 -3.51 6.87
CA PRO A 75 0.00 -3.63 5.68
C PRO A 75 -0.98 -2.47 5.48
N LEU A 76 -1.48 -1.84 6.54
CA LEU A 76 -2.44 -0.74 6.46
C LEU A 76 -1.81 0.53 5.89
N VAL A 77 -0.57 0.83 6.30
CA VAL A 77 0.18 2.00 5.85
C VAL A 77 0.81 1.76 4.48
N GLN A 78 1.35 0.56 4.25
CA GLN A 78 2.07 0.25 3.02
C GLN A 78 1.14 0.00 1.83
N HIS A 79 -0.09 -0.47 2.07
CA HIS A 79 -1.00 -0.81 0.98
C HIS A 79 -1.26 0.35 0.01
N PRO A 80 -1.61 1.57 0.47
CA PRO A 80 -1.77 2.72 -0.43
C PRO A 80 -0.53 3.06 -1.25
N ALA A 81 0.64 3.12 -0.61
CA ALA A 81 1.90 3.45 -1.28
C ALA A 81 2.26 2.43 -2.35
N LEU A 82 2.03 1.15 -2.05
CA LEU A 82 2.31 0.10 -2.99
C LEU A 82 1.26 0.03 -4.11
N GLN A 83 -0.02 0.27 -3.84
CA GLN A 83 -1.03 0.41 -4.91
C GLN A 83 -0.64 1.54 -5.88
N LEU A 84 -0.21 2.68 -5.34
CA LEU A 84 0.27 3.79 -6.15
C LEU A 84 1.49 3.41 -6.99
N ARG A 85 2.47 2.70 -6.42
CA ARG A 85 3.65 2.19 -7.15
C ARG A 85 3.27 1.40 -8.40
N TRP A 86 2.18 0.63 -8.37
CA TRP A 86 1.71 -0.15 -9.53
C TRP A 86 0.93 0.67 -10.54
N VAL A 87 0.20 1.67 -10.08
CA VAL A 87 -0.61 2.55 -10.93
C VAL A 87 0.28 3.52 -11.72
N LEU A 88 1.37 4.01 -11.14
CA LEU A 88 2.24 5.01 -11.79
C LEU A 88 2.80 4.54 -13.15
N PRO A 89 3.43 3.36 -13.29
CA PRO A 89 3.94 2.90 -14.59
C PRO A 89 2.83 2.67 -15.62
N LEU A 90 1.64 2.28 -15.17
CA LEU A 90 0.48 2.08 -16.05
C LEU A 90 -0.02 3.40 -16.64
N LEU A 91 0.08 4.49 -15.88
CA LEU A 91 -0.28 5.84 -16.34
C LEU A 91 0.79 6.45 -17.23
N GLU A 92 2.06 6.17 -16.96
CA GLU A 92 3.18 6.58 -17.81
C GLU A 92 3.13 5.85 -19.17
N ALA A 93 2.92 4.54 -19.18
CA ALA A 93 2.81 3.75 -20.40
C ALA A 93 1.59 4.14 -21.27
N ALA A 94 0.53 4.65 -20.64
CA ALA A 94 -0.65 5.18 -21.32
C ALA A 94 -0.39 6.50 -22.06
N SER A 95 0.62 7.25 -21.65
CA SER A 95 0.98 8.54 -22.28
C SER A 95 1.80 8.38 -23.57
N THR A 96 2.39 7.20 -23.78
CA THR A 96 3.10 6.85 -25.01
C THR A 96 2.10 6.35 -26.05
N GLU A 97 2.14 6.89 -27.27
CA GLU A 97 1.17 6.65 -28.36
C GLU A 97 1.02 5.18 -28.80
N GLU A 98 1.85 4.27 -28.28
CA GLU A 98 1.89 2.85 -28.65
C GLU A 98 0.89 1.98 -27.85
N SER A 99 0.30 2.49 -26.76
CA SER A 99 -0.57 1.71 -25.85
C SER A 99 -2.06 1.90 -26.14
N ASN A 100 -2.59 1.28 -27.21
CA ASN A 100 -4.01 1.32 -27.63
C ASN A 100 -4.98 0.52 -26.72
N SER A 101 -4.73 0.42 -25.40
CA SER A 101 -5.69 -0.22 -24.49
C SER A 101 -6.78 0.76 -24.08
N PHE A 102 -8.03 0.43 -24.40
CA PHE A 102 -9.22 1.19 -24.00
C PHE A 102 -9.24 1.58 -22.51
N ILE A 103 -8.75 0.69 -21.64
CA ILE A 103 -8.71 0.91 -20.20
C ILE A 103 -7.77 2.08 -19.85
N PHE A 104 -6.62 2.19 -20.53
CA PHE A 104 -5.66 3.27 -20.29
C PHE A 104 -6.21 4.62 -20.75
N THR A 105 -6.80 4.66 -21.94
CA THR A 105 -7.48 5.86 -22.45
C THR A 105 -8.62 6.30 -21.53
N PHE A 106 -9.41 5.35 -21.04
CA PHE A 106 -10.51 5.63 -20.12
C PHE A 106 -10.02 6.19 -18.77
N ILE A 107 -8.99 5.60 -18.17
CA ILE A 107 -8.40 6.08 -16.91
C ILE A 107 -7.78 7.47 -17.10
N HIS A 108 -7.06 7.69 -18.20
CA HIS A 108 -6.45 8.98 -18.52
C HIS A 108 -7.50 10.08 -18.67
N HIS A 109 -8.56 9.80 -19.44
CA HIS A 109 -9.68 10.73 -19.63
C HIS A 109 -10.38 11.04 -18.29
N CYS A 110 -10.59 10.02 -17.46
CA CYS A 110 -11.14 10.21 -16.11
C CYS A 110 -10.21 11.08 -15.24
N LEU A 111 -8.89 10.94 -15.31
CA LEU A 111 -7.97 11.78 -14.53
C LEU A 111 -7.91 13.23 -15.03
N GLN A 112 -7.98 13.44 -16.35
CA GLN A 112 -8.03 14.77 -16.96
C GLN A 112 -9.32 15.52 -16.59
N LEU A 113 -10.47 14.85 -16.66
CA LEU A 113 -11.76 15.44 -16.28
C LEU A 113 -11.80 15.97 -14.84
N TYR A 114 -11.05 15.35 -13.92
CA TYR A 114 -11.10 15.66 -12.48
C TYR A 114 -10.01 16.62 -12.02
N SER A 115 -8.96 16.84 -12.82
CA SER A 115 -7.82 17.69 -12.46
C SER A 115 -7.68 18.93 -13.33
N GLN A 116 -8.39 18.98 -14.47
CA GLN A 116 -8.17 19.93 -15.56
C GLN A 116 -6.71 20.03 -16.02
N ALA A 117 -5.86 19.08 -15.62
CA ALA A 117 -4.45 19.05 -15.93
C ALA A 117 -4.20 18.17 -17.16
N SER A 118 -3.26 18.59 -18.01
CA SER A 118 -2.90 17.81 -19.19
C SER A 118 -2.15 16.53 -18.84
N SER A 119 -1.51 16.48 -17.66
CA SER A 119 -0.77 15.31 -17.17
C SER A 119 -1.61 14.47 -16.18
N PRO A 120 -1.69 13.14 -16.37
CA PRO A 120 -2.43 12.24 -15.48
C PRO A 120 -1.75 12.03 -14.12
N LEU A 121 -0.46 12.39 -13.98
CA LEU A 121 0.30 12.26 -12.74
C LEU A 121 0.07 13.44 -11.79
N TYR A 122 -0.27 14.62 -12.32
CA TYR A 122 -0.52 15.82 -11.55
C TYR A 122 -1.58 15.65 -10.44
N PRO A 123 -2.79 15.09 -10.69
CA PRO A 123 -3.78 14.85 -9.65
C PRO A 123 -3.34 13.85 -8.57
N ILE A 124 -2.39 12.98 -8.90
CA ILE A 124 -1.93 11.90 -8.02
C ILE A 124 -0.88 12.42 -7.04
N LEU A 125 0.04 13.26 -7.53
CA LEU A 125 1.06 13.92 -6.71
C LEU A 125 0.51 15.10 -5.92
N PHE A 126 -0.42 15.85 -6.53
CA PHE A 126 -1.01 17.06 -5.95
C PHE A 126 -2.51 16.90 -5.83
N SER A 127 -2.93 16.00 -4.94
CA SER A 127 -4.35 15.74 -4.66
C SER A 127 -5.12 16.97 -4.13
N GLU A 128 -4.44 18.07 -3.83
CA GLU A 128 -5.02 19.35 -3.39
C GLU A 128 -5.74 20.10 -4.53
N HIS A 129 -5.38 19.80 -5.78
CA HIS A 129 -5.93 20.46 -6.97
C HIS A 129 -7.04 19.66 -7.66
N LEU A 130 -7.53 18.59 -7.01
CA LEU A 130 -8.66 17.83 -7.52
C LEU A 130 -9.97 18.61 -7.32
N THR A 131 -10.63 18.97 -8.42
CA THR A 131 -11.84 19.81 -8.40
C THR A 131 -13.10 19.05 -8.00
N LEU A 132 -13.08 17.71 -8.03
CA LEU A 132 -14.22 16.85 -7.71
C LEU A 132 -13.85 15.79 -6.66
N PRO A 133 -14.73 15.48 -5.69
CA PRO A 133 -14.48 14.45 -4.71
C PRO A 133 -14.39 13.08 -5.39
N LEU A 134 -13.25 12.41 -5.20
CA LEU A 134 -12.89 11.12 -5.80
C LEU A 134 -13.83 9.93 -5.45
N THR A 135 -14.88 10.19 -4.67
CA THR A 135 -15.84 9.20 -4.19
C THR A 135 -16.89 8.80 -5.23
N SER A 136 -17.01 9.54 -6.33
CA SER A 136 -17.98 9.31 -7.42
C SER A 136 -17.66 8.10 -8.30
N LEU A 137 -16.38 7.75 -8.48
CA LEU A 137 -15.95 6.65 -9.36
C LEU A 137 -15.96 5.31 -8.61
N SER A 138 -17.11 4.64 -8.56
CA SER A 138 -17.34 3.37 -7.88
C SER A 138 -16.29 2.28 -8.16
N SER A 139 -15.76 2.22 -9.38
CA SER A 139 -14.76 1.24 -9.83
C SER A 139 -13.31 1.60 -9.49
N LEU A 140 -13.01 2.88 -9.27
CA LEU A 140 -11.66 3.39 -8.93
C LEU A 140 -11.53 3.89 -7.49
N LYS A 141 -12.57 3.69 -6.67
CA LYS A 141 -12.58 4.07 -5.24
C LYS A 141 -11.35 3.59 -4.49
N SER A 142 -10.85 2.38 -4.77
CA SER A 142 -9.66 1.84 -4.12
C SER A 142 -8.40 2.64 -4.46
N LEU A 143 -8.18 2.93 -5.74
CA LEU A 143 -7.03 3.67 -6.25
C LEU A 143 -7.02 5.10 -5.69
N PHE A 144 -8.15 5.77 -5.75
CA PHE A 144 -8.27 7.15 -5.26
C PHE A 144 -8.32 7.26 -3.74
N TYR A 145 -8.89 6.28 -3.04
CA TYR A 145 -8.75 6.16 -1.59
C TYR A 145 -7.28 6.02 -1.17
N CYS A 146 -6.48 5.27 -1.94
CA CYS A 146 -5.04 5.16 -1.69
C CYS A 146 -4.32 6.51 -1.86
N ILE A 147 -4.64 7.28 -2.89
CA ILE A 147 -4.10 8.63 -3.11
C ILE A 147 -4.45 9.56 -1.95
N GLY A 148 -5.72 9.57 -1.51
CA GLY A 148 -6.15 10.39 -0.37
C GLY A 148 -5.55 9.94 0.98
N SER A 149 -5.32 8.64 1.17
CA SER A 149 -4.74 8.10 2.42
C SER A 149 -3.25 8.40 2.58
N LEU A 150 -2.53 8.64 1.47
CA LEU A 150 -1.12 9.02 1.50
C LEU A 150 -0.88 10.41 2.12
N LYS A 151 -1.92 11.27 2.18
CA LYS A 151 -1.86 12.57 2.85
C LYS A 151 -1.99 12.53 4.38
N LEU A 152 -2.39 11.40 4.96
CA LEU A 152 -2.72 11.29 6.39
C LEU A 152 -1.56 10.80 7.29
N SER A 153 -0.34 10.66 6.75
CA SER A 153 0.85 10.53 7.60
C SER A 153 1.51 11.90 7.72
N PRO A 154 1.27 12.67 8.80
CA PRO A 154 2.11 13.82 9.09
C PRO A 154 3.55 13.32 9.24
N ALA A 155 4.46 13.95 8.50
CA ALA A 155 5.87 13.98 8.87
C ALA A 155 6.05 14.85 10.11
#